data_AF-A0A1X1PNS3-F1
#
_entry.id   AF-A0A1X1PNS3-F1
#
_cell.length_a   1.000
_cell.length_b   1.000
_cell.length_c   1.000
_cell.angle_alpha   90.00
_cell.angle_beta   90.00
_cell.angle_gamma   90.00
#
_symmetry.space_group_name_H-M   'P 1'
#
loop_
_entity.id
_entity.type
_entity.pdbx_description
1 polymer ?
#
loop_
_entity_poly.entity_id
_entity_poly.type
_entity_poly.pdbx_seq_one_letter_code
_entity_poly.pdbx_strand_id
1 'polypeptide(L)'
;MKAWLVALAVAAGITGAHAASFNCAKASTFVEHEICANPTLSRLDDALNADYQHMLDDFSNYPVEDPPEYHQFMATQKAWLKTRNRCTTTQCLIDSYRKRIDVLCSQIDVPVQSDRAKCRSNGGLGGLELAR
;
A
#
# COMPACT_ATOMS: atom_id res chain seq x y z
N MET A 1 -47.37 35.14 10.02
CA MET A 1 -46.00 35.35 9.48
C MET A 1 -45.03 35.10 10.63
N LYS A 2 -44.06 34.19 10.63
CA LYS A 2 -43.37 33.45 9.57
C LYS A 2 -42.98 32.06 10.11
N ALA A 3 -42.97 31.08 9.20
CA ALA A 3 -42.64 29.68 9.44
C ALA A 3 -41.19 29.50 9.89
N TRP A 4 -40.97 28.61 10.85
CA TRP A 4 -39.64 28.11 11.22
C TRP A 4 -39.70 26.59 11.19
N LEU A 5 -39.25 26.00 10.09
CA LEU A 5 -38.75 24.63 10.06
C LEU A 5 -37.57 24.61 9.09
N VAL A 6 -36.37 24.87 9.63
CA VAL A 6 -35.13 24.54 8.92
C VAL A 6 -34.91 23.05 9.13
N ALA A 7 -35.31 22.25 8.14
CA ALA A 7 -34.92 20.85 8.06
C ALA A 7 -33.46 20.80 7.59
N LEU A 8 -32.53 20.78 8.54
CA LEU A 8 -31.12 20.53 8.27
C LEU A 8 -30.95 19.02 8.09
N ALA A 9 -31.09 18.53 6.85
CA ALA A 9 -30.70 17.17 6.50
C ALA A 9 -29.16 17.09 6.49
N VAL A 10 -28.57 16.78 7.65
CA VAL A 10 -27.16 16.39 7.72
C VAL A 10 -27.06 14.96 7.21
N ALA A 11 -26.86 14.81 5.90
CA ALA A 11 -26.34 13.57 5.33
C ALA A 11 -24.86 13.46 5.71
N ALA A 12 -24.58 12.94 6.90
CA ALA A 12 -23.24 12.51 7.28
C ALA A 12 -22.89 11.28 6.45
N GLY A 13 -22.32 11.50 5.26
CA GLY A 13 -21.61 10.46 4.53
C GLY A 13 -20.40 10.04 5.34
N ILE A 14 -20.51 8.94 6.07
CA ILE A 14 -19.37 8.28 6.73
C ILE A 14 -18.53 7.66 5.61
N THR A 15 -17.73 8.46 4.91
CA THR A 15 -16.61 7.91 4.16
C THR A 15 -15.57 7.56 5.21
N GLY A 16 -15.58 6.30 5.66
CA GLY A 16 -14.49 5.75 6.46
C GLY A 16 -13.20 6.04 5.70
N ALA A 17 -12.38 6.94 6.24
CA ALA A 17 -11.06 7.20 5.71
C ALA A 17 -10.24 5.93 5.99
N HIS A 18 -10.27 5.00 5.03
CA HIS A 18 -9.28 3.95 4.98
C HIS A 18 -7.93 4.65 4.85
N ALA A 19 -7.09 4.50 5.88
CA ALA A 19 -5.76 5.07 5.83
C ALA A 19 -5.04 4.39 4.66
N ALA A 20 -4.66 5.16 3.66
CA ALA A 20 -3.62 4.77 2.72
C ALA A 20 -2.28 5.24 3.31
N SER A 21 -1.18 4.77 2.73
CA SER A 21 0.18 5.24 3.08
C SER A 21 0.42 6.73 2.76
N PHE A 22 -0.60 7.43 2.22
CA PHE A 22 -0.58 8.85 1.88
C PHE A 22 -1.90 9.55 2.28
N ASN A 23 -1.90 10.88 2.21
CA ASN A 23 -3.09 11.68 2.55
C ASN A 23 -4.14 11.62 1.44
N CYS A 24 -5.21 10.86 1.66
CA CYS A 24 -6.33 10.72 0.72
C CYS A 24 -7.05 12.04 0.38
N ALA A 25 -7.02 13.06 1.23
CA ALA A 25 -7.56 14.37 0.91
C ALA A 25 -6.76 15.12 -0.18
N LYS A 26 -5.55 14.64 -0.50
CA LYS A 26 -4.69 15.18 -1.56
C LYS A 26 -4.63 14.28 -2.80
N ALA A 27 -5.45 13.23 -2.87
CA ALA A 27 -5.54 12.37 -4.04
C ALA A 27 -5.90 13.19 -5.29
N SER A 28 -5.19 12.95 -6.38
CA SER A 28 -5.25 13.74 -7.62
C SER A 28 -5.27 12.88 -8.89
N THR A 29 -4.94 11.60 -8.77
CA THR A 29 -4.91 10.65 -9.89
C THR A 29 -5.96 9.55 -9.71
N PHE A 30 -6.32 8.89 -10.82
CA PHE A 30 -7.17 7.69 -10.77
C PHE A 30 -6.65 6.68 -9.74
N VAL A 31 -5.34 6.39 -9.77
CA VAL A 31 -4.71 5.43 -8.87
C VAL A 31 -4.85 5.84 -7.40
N GLU A 32 -4.61 7.10 -7.08
CA GLU A 32 -4.72 7.58 -5.69
C GLU A 32 -6.18 7.54 -5.19
N HIS A 33 -7.13 7.99 -6.02
CA HIS A 33 -8.54 7.91 -5.67
C HIS A 33 -9.00 6.46 -5.48
N GLU A 34 -8.56 5.55 -6.35
CA GLU A 34 -8.91 4.14 -6.29
C GLU A 34 -8.33 3.47 -5.03
N ILE A 35 -7.09 3.79 -4.65
CA ILE A 35 -6.49 3.30 -3.39
C ILE A 35 -7.28 3.79 -2.17
N CYS A 36 -7.66 5.07 -2.16
CA CYS A 36 -8.40 5.66 -1.04
C CYS A 36 -9.85 5.18 -0.91
N ALA A 37 -10.50 4.85 -2.03
CA ALA A 37 -11.90 4.42 -2.05
C ALA A 37 -12.07 2.91 -1.88
N ASN A 38 -11.04 2.11 -2.19
CA ASN A 38 -11.11 0.66 -2.17
C ASN A 38 -10.40 0.05 -0.94
N PRO A 39 -11.12 -0.57 0.01
CA PRO A 39 -10.52 -1.12 1.23
C PRO A 39 -9.45 -2.20 0.98
N THR A 40 -9.57 -2.96 -0.11
CA THR A 40 -8.57 -3.97 -0.47
C THR A 40 -7.28 -3.30 -0.95
N LEU A 41 -7.38 -2.25 -1.76
CA LEU A 41 -6.19 -1.52 -2.21
C LEU A 41 -5.52 -0.72 -1.10
N SER A 42 -6.30 -0.09 -0.21
CA SER A 42 -5.72 0.58 0.97
C SER A 42 -4.94 -0.40 1.85
N ARG A 43 -5.46 -1.60 2.12
CA ARG A 43 -4.72 -2.63 2.88
C ARG A 43 -3.45 -3.11 2.17
N LEU A 44 -3.52 -3.29 0.84
CA LEU A 44 -2.34 -3.66 0.05
C LEU A 44 -1.28 -2.55 0.06
N ASP A 45 -1.72 -1.29 0.05
CA ASP A 45 -0.84 -0.12 0.14
C ASP A 45 -0.16 -0.02 1.50
N ASP A 46 -0.90 -0.21 2.59
CA ASP A 46 -0.36 -0.25 3.95
C ASP A 46 0.66 -1.39 4.12
N ALA A 47 0.35 -2.59 3.61
CA ALA A 47 1.23 -3.74 3.71
C ALA A 47 2.54 -3.54 2.95
N LEU A 48 2.46 -3.05 1.70
CA LEU A 48 3.64 -2.74 0.92
C LEU A 48 4.47 -1.64 1.58
N ASN A 49 3.83 -0.64 2.19
CA ASN A 49 4.53 0.40 2.93
C ASN A 49 5.25 -0.18 4.16
N ALA A 50 4.63 -1.09 4.91
CA ALA A 50 5.28 -1.75 6.04
C ALA A 50 6.52 -2.55 5.60
N ASP A 51 6.42 -3.33 4.52
CA ASP A 51 7.57 -4.06 3.95
C ASP A 51 8.67 -3.11 3.44
N TYR A 52 8.27 -1.98 2.83
CA TYR A 52 9.20 -0.95 2.39
C TYR A 52 9.96 -0.32 3.57
N GLN A 53 9.29 0.01 4.67
CA GLN A 53 9.95 0.55 5.87
C GLN A 53 10.92 -0.47 6.48
N HIS A 54 10.53 -1.75 6.56
CA HIS A 54 11.43 -2.81 7.02
C HIS A 54 12.73 -2.86 6.21
N MET A 55 12.65 -2.75 4.89
CA MET A 55 13.84 -2.70 4.04
C MET A 55 14.70 -1.47 4.30
N LEU A 56 14.09 -0.31 4.57
CA LEU A 56 14.86 0.90 4.93
C LEU A 56 15.58 0.74 6.26
N ASP A 57 14.94 0.09 7.23
CA ASP A 57 15.55 -0.20 8.53
C ASP A 57 16.73 -1.17 8.35
N ASP A 58 16.59 -2.22 7.53
CA ASP A 58 17.67 -3.17 7.22
C ASP A 58 18.88 -2.46 6.58
N PHE A 59 18.64 -1.58 5.60
CA PHE A 59 19.71 -0.78 4.99
C PHE A 59 20.35 0.21 5.97
N SER A 60 19.58 0.77 6.90
CA SER A 60 20.09 1.71 7.91
C SER A 60 20.99 1.01 8.94
N ASN A 61 20.78 -0.28 9.16
CA ASN A 61 21.61 -1.12 10.05
C ASN A 61 22.76 -1.82 9.32
N TYR A 62 22.94 -1.56 8.02
CA TYR A 62 23.98 -2.19 7.22
C TYR A 62 25.38 -1.70 7.64
N PRO A 63 26.41 -2.56 7.67
CA PRO A 63 27.74 -2.20 8.17
C PRO A 63 28.52 -1.24 7.24
N VAL A 64 28.01 -1.01 6.02
CA VAL A 64 28.62 -0.14 5.02
C VAL A 64 27.71 1.06 4.81
N GLU A 65 28.28 2.27 4.90
CA GLU A 65 27.58 3.50 4.53
C GLU A 65 27.27 3.52 3.02
N ASP A 66 26.04 3.88 2.66
CA ASP A 66 25.55 4.01 1.28
C ASP A 66 25.77 2.77 0.37
N PRO A 67 25.22 1.60 0.72
CA PRO A 67 25.45 0.37 -0.03
C PRO A 67 24.82 0.44 -1.44
N PRO A 68 25.50 -0.06 -2.50
CA PRO A 68 24.94 -0.11 -3.86
C PRO A 68 23.56 -0.78 -3.95
N GLU A 69 23.29 -1.75 -3.09
CA GLU A 69 22.03 -2.48 -2.97
C GLU A 69 20.87 -1.56 -2.60
N TYR A 70 21.10 -0.55 -1.75
CA TYR A 70 20.09 0.46 -1.40
C TYR A 70 19.68 1.28 -2.64
N HIS A 71 20.64 1.71 -3.44
CA HIS A 71 20.37 2.46 -4.68
C HIS A 71 19.58 1.62 -5.68
N GLN A 72 19.94 0.34 -5.81
CA GLN A 72 19.22 -0.61 -6.66
C GLN A 72 17.79 -0.81 -6.15
N PHE A 73 17.59 -1.03 -4.86
CA PHE A 73 16.27 -1.15 -4.23
C PHE A 73 15.40 0.07 -4.53
N MET A 74 15.93 1.28 -4.29
CA MET A 74 15.24 2.53 -4.55
C MET A 74 14.88 2.71 -6.04
N ALA A 75 15.77 2.32 -6.94
CA ALA A 75 15.51 2.36 -8.38
C ALA A 75 14.36 1.42 -8.76
N THR A 76 14.32 0.20 -8.21
CA THR A 76 13.22 -0.75 -8.47
C THR A 76 11.88 -0.24 -7.93
N GLN A 77 11.88 0.40 -6.75
CA GLN A 77 10.66 0.96 -6.14
C GLN A 77 10.10 2.10 -6.98
N LYS A 78 10.95 3.03 -7.43
CA LYS A 78 10.57 4.12 -8.34
C LYS A 78 10.05 3.60 -9.68
N ALA A 79 10.68 2.56 -10.23
CA ALA A 79 10.24 1.93 -11.48
C ALA A 79 8.86 1.25 -11.33
N TRP A 80 8.63 0.59 -10.18
CA TRP A 80 7.32 0.02 -9.86
C TRP A 80 6.24 1.09 -9.74
N LEU A 81 6.48 2.20 -9.03
CA LEU A 81 5.53 3.31 -8.93
C LEU A 81 5.12 3.86 -10.30
N LYS A 82 6.09 4.03 -11.22
CA LYS A 82 5.81 4.44 -12.60
C LYS A 82 4.91 3.45 -13.34
N THR A 83 5.11 2.14 -13.11
CA THR A 83 4.29 1.08 -13.72
C THR A 83 2.89 1.07 -13.11
N ARG A 84 2.77 1.08 -11.77
CA ARG A 84 1.50 1.14 -11.03
C ARG A 84 0.64 2.33 -11.48
N ASN A 85 1.25 3.50 -11.64
CA ASN A 85 0.55 4.73 -12.03
C ASN A 85 0.01 4.71 -13.48
N ARG A 86 0.30 3.67 -14.27
CA ARG A 86 -0.30 3.46 -15.60
C ARG A 86 -1.57 2.60 -15.55
N CYS A 87 -1.90 2.00 -14.41
CA CYS A 87 -3.13 1.23 -14.27
C CYS A 87 -4.37 2.11 -14.45
N THR A 88 -5.35 1.59 -15.17
CA THR A 88 -6.66 2.22 -15.42
C THR A 88 -7.83 1.42 -14.85
N THR A 89 -7.54 0.32 -14.15
CA THR A 89 -8.53 -0.55 -13.51
C THR A 89 -8.09 -0.95 -12.10
N THR A 90 -9.06 -1.21 -11.23
CA THR A 90 -8.82 -1.74 -9.88
C THR A 90 -8.04 -3.05 -9.91
N GLN A 91 -8.38 -3.97 -10.83
CA GLN A 91 -7.70 -5.27 -10.93
C GLN A 91 -6.22 -5.10 -11.28
N CYS A 92 -5.89 -4.20 -12.21
CA CYS A 92 -4.49 -3.88 -12.54
C CYS A 92 -3.71 -3.42 -11.30
N LEU A 93 -4.32 -2.57 -10.47
CA LEU A 93 -3.69 -2.11 -9.23
C LEU A 93 -3.49 -3.26 -8.24
N ILE A 94 -4.50 -4.09 -8.02
CA ILE A 94 -4.42 -5.25 -7.12
C ILE A 94 -3.27 -6.17 -7.55
N ASP A 95 -3.17 -6.49 -8.85
CA ASP A 95 -2.12 -7.36 -9.37
C ASP A 95 -0.73 -6.72 -9.25
N SER A 96 -0.64 -5.41 -9.52
CA SER A 96 0.60 -4.63 -9.36
C SER A 96 1.10 -4.59 -7.92
N TYR A 97 0.20 -4.42 -6.95
CA TYR A 97 0.53 -4.44 -5.52
C TYR A 97 0.97 -5.83 -5.06
N ARG A 98 0.18 -6.86 -5.36
CA ARG A 98 0.50 -8.25 -4.98
C ARG A 98 1.87 -8.67 -5.49
N LYS A 99 2.14 -8.42 -6.78
CA LYS A 99 3.44 -8.73 -7.39
C LYS A 99 4.59 -8.00 -6.70
N ARG A 100 4.39 -6.74 -6.29
CA ARG A 100 5.45 -5.98 -5.61
C ARG A 100 5.67 -6.46 -4.19
N ILE A 101 4.60 -6.73 -3.45
CA ILE A 101 4.68 -7.33 -2.11
C ILE A 101 5.46 -8.64 -2.17
N ASP A 102 5.16 -9.53 -3.12
CA ASP A 102 5.89 -10.79 -3.29
C ASP A 102 7.39 -10.58 -3.52
N VAL A 103 7.76 -9.58 -4.34
CA VAL A 103 9.17 -9.22 -4.58
C VAL A 103 9.83 -8.74 -3.28
N LEU A 104 9.21 -7.83 -2.53
CA LEU A 104 9.76 -7.31 -1.28
C LEU A 104 9.89 -8.42 -0.23
N CYS A 105 8.85 -9.23 -0.05
CA CYS A 105 8.84 -10.39 0.84
C CYS A 105 9.94 -11.41 0.54
N SER A 106 10.36 -11.54 -0.73
CA SER A 106 11.43 -12.46 -1.14
C SER A 106 12.82 -11.94 -0.83
N GLN A 107 12.96 -10.61 -0.68
CA GLN A 107 14.23 -9.92 -0.47
C GLN A 107 14.51 -9.62 1.00
N ILE A 108 13.47 -9.58 1.84
CA ILE A 108 13.61 -9.43 3.30
C ILE A 108 14.34 -10.68 3.83
N ASP A 109 15.60 -10.49 4.25
CA ASP A 109 16.53 -11.55 4.67
C ASP A 109 16.61 -11.55 6.20
N VAL A 110 15.78 -12.37 6.85
CA VAL A 110 15.68 -12.40 8.32
C VAL A 110 16.03 -13.81 8.82
N PRO A 111 16.86 -13.95 9.87
CA PRO A 111 16.95 -15.20 10.60
C PRO A 111 15.61 -15.39 11.33
N VAL A 112 14.74 -16.26 10.80
CA VAL A 112 13.57 -16.93 11.39
C VAL A 112 12.37 -16.87 10.43
N GLN A 113 11.94 -18.05 9.98
CA GLN A 113 10.83 -18.28 9.04
C GLN A 113 9.46 -17.70 9.48
N SER A 114 9.31 -17.21 10.72
CA SER A 114 8.05 -16.64 11.22
C SER A 114 7.71 -15.27 10.62
N ASP A 115 8.71 -14.51 10.14
CA ASP A 115 8.48 -13.14 9.69
C ASP A 115 8.11 -13.04 8.20
N ARG A 116 8.52 -14.00 7.36
CA ARG A 116 7.99 -14.12 5.99
C ARG A 116 6.49 -14.44 5.98
N ALA A 117 6.03 -15.23 6.96
CA ALA A 117 4.60 -15.46 7.17
C ALA A 117 3.88 -14.16 7.58
N LYS A 118 4.59 -13.26 8.29
CA LYS A 118 4.10 -11.96 8.72
C LYS A 118 4.00 -10.95 7.57
N CYS A 119 4.99 -10.89 6.67
CA CYS A 119 4.91 -10.08 5.45
C CYS A 119 3.73 -10.52 4.56
N ARG A 120 3.50 -11.84 4.44
CA ARG A 120 2.33 -12.38 3.73
C ARG A 120 0.99 -12.20 4.46
N SER A 121 0.99 -12.15 5.80
CA SER A 121 -0.24 -11.96 6.59
C SER A 121 -0.69 -10.50 6.68
N ASN A 122 0.26 -9.55 6.68
CA ASN A 122 -0.02 -8.11 6.78
C ASN A 122 -0.63 -7.52 5.50
N GLY A 123 -0.52 -8.22 4.36
CA GLY A 123 -1.19 -7.91 3.09
C GLY A 123 -2.70 -8.20 3.03
N GLY A 124 -3.31 -8.68 4.12
CA GLY A 124 -4.76 -8.93 4.14
C GLY A 124 -5.24 -9.97 3.11
N LEU A 125 -4.40 -10.96 2.79
CA LEU A 125 -4.74 -12.09 1.92
C LEU A 125 -4.51 -13.45 2.57
N GLY A 126 -4.45 -13.51 3.92
CA GLY A 126 -4.47 -14.77 4.65
C GLY A 126 -5.70 -15.58 4.28
N GLY A 127 -5.61 -16.38 3.21
CA GLY A 127 -6.71 -17.17 2.67
C GLY A 127 -7.16 -16.89 1.22
N LEU A 128 -6.55 -16.00 0.45
CA LEU A 128 -6.81 -15.91 -1.01
C LEU A 128 -5.61 -16.42 -1.79
N GLU A 129 -5.40 -17.72 -1.63
CA GLU A 129 -4.90 -18.66 -2.64
C GLU A 129 -3.88 -18.10 -3.64
N LEU A 130 -2.61 -18.31 -3.31
CA LEU A 130 -1.64 -18.86 -4.27
C LEU A 130 -2.12 -20.26 -4.70
N ALA A 131 -3.20 -20.32 -5.48
CA ALA A 131 -3.64 -21.53 -6.17
C ALA A 131 -3.51 -21.32 -7.69
N ARG A 132 -2.25 -21.29 -8.15
CA ARG A 132 -1.72 -22.23 -9.14
C ARG A 132 -0.24 -21.98 -9.37
#